data_AF-A0A661QH63-F1
#
_entry.id   AF-A0A661QH63-F1
#
_cell.length_a   1.000
_cell.length_b   1.000
_cell.length_c   1.000
_cell.angle_alpha   90.00
_cell.angle_beta   90.00
_cell.angle_gamma   90.00
#
_symmetry.space_group_name_H-M   'P 1'
#
loop_
_entity.id
_entity.type
_entity.pdbx_description
1 polymer ?
#
loop_
_entity_poly.entity_id
_entity_poly.type
_entity_poly.pdbx_seq_one_letter_code
_entity_poly.pdbx_strand_id
1 'polypeptide(L)'
;MVATIEEGAMNKLLMGLLLVLLTGVLLGYGTSWYLQQGQNSTAEVRVAITKEIPVWETQLYFVSPEGAFLLPETRDIPMCDADRDCIKNLLIHLIDGSEHGNLAVLPKETKVLNVEVENDLVRVDFSRQLVDFHPGGSLTELLSIYSIANSLSENFPYVRQVQILVEGEVRQTLKGHVRIDQPIYANFSYNEPPLTVEYSAAEEINNQSDELTIETLIQNSDSSGVK
;
A
#
# COMPACT_ATOMS: atom_id res chain seq x y z
N MET A 1 -1.86 -113.91 -8.12
CA MET A 1 -2.57 -112.99 -7.21
C MET A 1 -1.98 -111.61 -7.43
N VAL A 2 -2.57 -110.84 -8.34
CA VAL A 2 -2.24 -109.42 -8.55
C VAL A 2 -3.57 -108.70 -8.62
N ALA A 3 -3.85 -107.89 -7.61
CA ALA A 3 -5.13 -107.25 -7.42
C ALA A 3 -5.25 -106.05 -8.37
N THR A 4 -6.20 -106.11 -9.30
CA THR A 4 -6.68 -104.97 -10.06
C THR A 4 -7.54 -104.12 -9.12
N ILE A 5 -6.93 -103.14 -8.46
CA ILE A 5 -7.62 -102.17 -7.59
C ILE A 5 -7.62 -100.80 -8.29
N GLU A 6 -8.78 -100.48 -8.85
CA GLU A 6 -9.45 -99.19 -8.67
C GLU A 6 -8.86 -97.91 -9.31
N GLU A 7 -8.56 -97.92 -10.61
CA GLU A 7 -8.26 -96.68 -11.38
C GLU A 7 -9.44 -95.69 -11.43
N GLY A 8 -10.68 -96.15 -11.21
CA GLY A 8 -11.88 -95.30 -11.29
C GLY A 8 -12.15 -94.42 -10.06
N ALA A 9 -11.70 -94.82 -8.87
CA ALA A 9 -11.94 -94.06 -7.63
C ALA A 9 -10.92 -92.94 -7.44
N MET A 10 -9.66 -93.19 -7.81
CA MET A 10 -8.58 -92.22 -7.68
C MET A 10 -8.80 -90.98 -8.56
N ASN A 11 -9.32 -91.14 -9.79
CA ASN A 11 -9.63 -90.01 -10.66
C ASN A 11 -10.82 -89.18 -10.16
N LYS A 12 -11.81 -89.77 -9.48
CA LYS A 12 -12.95 -89.03 -8.90
C LYS A 12 -12.53 -88.22 -7.66
N LEU A 13 -11.67 -88.79 -6.82
CA LEU A 13 -11.08 -88.09 -5.67
C LEU A 13 -10.15 -86.96 -6.12
N LEU A 14 -9.31 -87.22 -7.12
CA LEU A 14 -8.38 -86.24 -7.68
C LEU A 14 -9.11 -85.11 -8.42
N MET A 15 -10.20 -85.43 -9.13
CA MET A 15 -11.06 -84.43 -9.78
C MET A 15 -11.85 -83.61 -8.75
N GLY A 16 -12.30 -84.20 -7.64
CA GLY A 16 -12.94 -83.48 -6.53
C GLY A 16 -11.98 -82.52 -5.83
N LEU A 17 -10.74 -82.95 -5.58
CA LEU A 17 -9.71 -82.12 -4.95
C LEU A 17 -9.29 -80.97 -5.86
N LEU A 18 -9.16 -81.20 -7.17
CA LEU A 18 -8.93 -80.15 -8.16
C LEU A 18 -10.08 -79.13 -8.20
N LEU A 19 -11.34 -79.57 -8.11
CA LEU A 19 -12.51 -78.68 -8.12
C LEU A 19 -12.51 -77.75 -6.89
N VAL A 20 -12.21 -78.29 -5.70
CA VAL A 20 -12.09 -77.49 -4.47
C VAL A 20 -10.94 -76.48 -4.58
N LEU A 21 -9.78 -76.90 -5.09
CA LEU A 21 -8.63 -76.01 -5.31
C LEU A 21 -8.97 -74.87 -6.29
N LEU A 22 -9.66 -75.19 -7.38
CA LEU A 22 -10.03 -74.22 -8.41
C LEU A 22 -11.06 -73.20 -7.88
N THR A 23 -12.03 -73.64 -7.07
CA THR A 23 -12.98 -72.73 -6.42
C THR A 23 -12.31 -71.83 -5.37
N GLY A 24 -11.34 -72.34 -4.60
CA GLY A 24 -10.56 -71.55 -3.65
C GLY A 24 -9.71 -70.47 -4.34
N VAL A 25 -9.09 -70.81 -5.48
CA VAL A 25 -8.31 -69.86 -6.29
C VAL A 25 -9.22 -68.80 -6.92
N LEU A 26 -10.39 -69.19 -7.45
CA LEU A 26 -11.35 -68.24 -8.02
C LEU A 26 -11.90 -67.26 -6.96
N LEU A 27 -12.22 -67.76 -5.76
CA LEU A 27 -12.65 -66.91 -4.65
C LEU A 27 -11.51 -66.02 -4.15
N GLY A 28 -10.28 -66.53 -4.09
CA GLY A 28 -9.09 -65.75 -3.75
C GLY A 28 -8.81 -64.62 -4.75
N TYR A 29 -8.87 -64.90 -6.06
CA TYR A 29 -8.69 -63.88 -7.09
C TYR A 29 -9.83 -62.87 -7.12
N GLY A 30 -11.09 -63.32 -6.97
CA GLY A 30 -12.25 -62.42 -6.93
C GLY A 30 -12.24 -61.48 -5.72
N THR A 31 -11.90 -61.99 -4.54
CA THR A 31 -11.78 -61.18 -3.32
C THR A 31 -10.59 -60.23 -3.37
N SER A 32 -9.44 -60.67 -3.90
CA SER A 32 -8.27 -59.82 -4.10
C SER A 32 -8.55 -58.67 -5.09
N TRP A 33 -9.22 -58.98 -6.21
CA TRP A 33 -9.59 -57.96 -7.20
C TRP A 33 -10.64 -56.97 -6.67
N TYR A 34 -11.60 -57.45 -5.86
CA TYR A 34 -12.64 -56.60 -5.26
C TYR A 34 -12.08 -55.67 -4.16
N LEU A 35 -11.16 -56.16 -3.33
CA LEU A 35 -10.49 -55.32 -2.32
C LEU A 35 -9.54 -54.29 -2.94
N GLN A 36 -8.99 -54.56 -4.13
CA GLN A 36 -8.13 -53.62 -4.83
C GLN A 36 -8.91 -52.47 -5.52
N GLN A 37 -10.23 -52.59 -5.66
CA GLN A 37 -11.07 -51.56 -6.29
C GLN A 37 -11.33 -50.35 -5.36
N GLY A 38 -11.15 -50.49 -4.04
CA GLY A 38 -11.39 -49.43 -3.05
C GLY A 38 -10.24 -48.44 -2.81
N GLN A 39 -9.07 -48.66 -3.41
CA GLN A 39 -7.89 -47.77 -3.25
C GLN A 39 -7.48 -47.03 -4.53
N ASN A 40 -8.23 -47.18 -5.62
CA ASN A 40 -8.04 -46.39 -6.85
C ASN A 40 -8.82 -45.06 -6.84
N SER A 41 -9.11 -44.52 -5.66
CA SER A 41 -9.41 -43.09 -5.55
C SER A 41 -8.08 -42.34 -5.57
N THR A 42 -7.60 -42.04 -6.77
CA THR A 42 -6.67 -40.92 -6.97
C THR A 42 -7.34 -39.68 -6.40
N ALA A 43 -7.03 -39.36 -5.14
CA ALA A 43 -7.23 -38.03 -4.63
C ALA A 43 -6.39 -37.11 -5.53
N GLU A 44 -7.05 -36.37 -6.41
CA GLU A 44 -6.42 -35.29 -7.15
C GLU A 44 -5.86 -34.31 -6.12
N VAL A 45 -4.56 -34.40 -5.83
CA VAL A 45 -3.85 -33.36 -5.11
C VAL A 45 -3.84 -32.16 -6.06
N ARG A 46 -4.85 -31.31 -5.94
CA ARG A 46 -4.85 -29.99 -6.54
C ARG A 46 -3.73 -29.21 -5.86
N VAL A 47 -2.54 -29.23 -6.47
CA VAL A 47 -1.52 -28.24 -6.16
C VAL A 47 -2.12 -26.90 -6.59
N ALA A 48 -2.67 -26.16 -5.62
CA ALA A 48 -2.97 -24.76 -5.81
C ALA A 48 -1.63 -24.07 -6.03
N ILE A 49 -1.27 -23.84 -7.29
CA ILE A 49 -0.19 -22.92 -7.65
C ILE A 49 -0.72 -21.53 -7.28
N THR A 50 -0.52 -21.12 -6.03
CA THR A 50 -0.66 -19.71 -5.66
C THR A 50 0.47 -19.00 -6.38
N LYS A 51 0.16 -18.32 -7.49
CA LYS A 51 1.08 -17.40 -8.14
C LYS A 51 1.41 -16.32 -7.11
N GLU A 52 2.56 -16.42 -6.47
CA GLU A 52 3.08 -15.35 -5.61
C GLU A 52 3.24 -14.10 -6.49
N ILE A 53 2.43 -13.08 -6.22
CA ILE A 53 2.50 -11.82 -6.95
C ILE A 53 3.74 -11.10 -6.43
N PRO A 54 4.73 -10.77 -7.28
CA PRO A 54 5.89 -10.03 -6.82
C PRO A 54 5.44 -8.69 -6.23
N VAL A 55 6.08 -8.24 -5.17
CA VAL A 55 5.87 -6.92 -4.58
C VAL A 55 6.95 -5.96 -5.06
N TRP A 56 6.65 -4.67 -5.04
CA TRP A 56 7.61 -3.59 -5.27
C TRP A 56 7.53 -2.60 -4.11
N GLU A 57 8.70 -2.05 -3.77
CA GLU A 57 8.85 -1.08 -2.69
C GLU A 57 8.39 0.29 -3.21
N THR A 58 7.44 0.92 -2.50
CA THR A 58 6.85 2.21 -2.87
C THR A 58 6.96 3.23 -1.75
N GLN A 59 7.05 4.51 -2.09
CA GLN A 59 7.10 5.63 -1.14
C GLN A 59 5.76 6.37 -1.10
N LEU A 60 5.05 6.31 0.02
CA LEU A 60 3.80 7.04 0.25
C LEU A 60 4.06 8.21 1.18
N TYR A 61 3.50 9.39 0.88
CA TYR A 61 3.70 10.58 1.70
C TYR A 61 2.48 10.84 2.59
N PHE A 62 2.64 10.78 3.91
CA PHE A 62 1.58 11.05 4.89
C PHE A 62 1.87 12.32 5.68
N VAL A 63 0.85 12.91 6.31
CA VAL A 63 1.06 14.12 7.13
C VAL A 63 1.76 13.73 8.43
N SER A 64 2.76 14.49 8.85
CA SER A 64 3.47 14.27 10.12
C SER A 64 2.49 14.29 11.30
N PRO A 65 2.81 13.63 12.43
CA PRO A 65 1.94 13.63 13.61
C PRO A 65 1.58 15.03 14.13
N GLU A 66 2.42 16.03 13.88
CA GLU A 66 2.21 17.44 14.24
C GLU A 66 1.26 18.17 13.28
N GLY A 67 0.92 17.58 12.13
CA GLY A 67 0.01 18.17 11.15
C GLY A 67 0.63 19.23 10.24
N ALA A 68 1.97 19.30 10.16
CA ALA A 68 2.67 20.46 9.60
C ALA A 68 3.36 20.21 8.24
N PHE A 69 3.83 19.00 7.98
CA PHE A 69 4.59 18.63 6.79
C PHE A 69 4.33 17.16 6.42
N LEU A 70 4.92 16.68 5.32
CA LEU A 70 4.79 15.31 4.83
C LEU A 70 6.00 14.46 5.22
N LEU A 71 5.77 13.20 5.55
CA LEU A 71 6.80 12.21 5.81
C LEU A 71 6.64 11.03 4.83
N PRO A 72 7.73 10.54 4.23
CA PRO A 72 7.68 9.34 3.42
C PRO A 72 7.49 8.10 4.30
N GLU A 73 6.75 7.15 3.78
CA GLU A 73 6.48 5.86 4.36
C GLU A 73 6.64 4.78 3.29
N THR A 74 7.57 3.86 3.52
CA THR A 74 7.85 2.76 2.61
C THR A 74 6.77 1.69 2.72
N ARG A 75 6.22 1.25 1.59
CA ARG A 75 5.19 0.21 1.50
C ARG A 75 5.52 -0.80 0.40
N ASP A 76 5.48 -2.08 0.75
CA ASP A 76 5.46 -3.16 -0.23
C ASP A 76 4.06 -3.32 -0.81
N ILE A 77 3.90 -2.95 -2.08
CA ILE A 77 2.62 -3.07 -2.80
C ILE A 77 2.73 -4.21 -3.81
N PRO A 78 1.68 -5.01 -4.06
CA PRO A 78 1.69 -6.00 -5.14
C PRO A 78 1.92 -5.32 -6.49
N MET A 79 2.83 -5.88 -7.29
CA MET A 79 3.11 -5.43 -8.65
C MET A 79 1.86 -5.58 -9.52
N CYS A 80 1.63 -4.62 -10.41
CA CYS A 80 0.55 -4.69 -11.39
C CYS A 80 1.12 -4.77 -12.81
N ASP A 81 0.32 -5.28 -13.75
CA ASP A 81 0.75 -5.48 -15.13
C ASP A 81 0.75 -4.16 -15.95
N ALA A 82 -0.03 -3.16 -15.54
CA ALA A 82 -0.19 -1.89 -16.23
C ALA A 82 -0.03 -0.70 -15.26
N ASP A 83 0.60 0.37 -15.74
CA ASP A 83 0.86 1.60 -14.96
C ASP A 83 -0.41 2.16 -14.31
N ARG A 84 -1.52 2.21 -15.05
CA ARG A 84 -2.82 2.65 -14.55
C ARG A 84 -3.24 1.88 -13.29
N ASP A 85 -3.03 0.57 -13.29
CA ASP A 85 -3.43 -0.30 -12.18
C ASP A 85 -2.44 -0.14 -11.01
N CYS A 86 -1.14 -0.01 -11.27
CA CYS A 86 -0.13 0.33 -10.26
C CYS A 86 -0.46 1.66 -9.56
N ILE A 87 -0.74 2.72 -10.33
CA ILE A 87 -1.11 4.04 -9.83
C ILE A 87 -2.38 3.95 -8.98
N LYS A 88 -3.41 3.27 -9.49
CA LYS A 88 -4.67 3.10 -8.75
C LYS A 88 -4.45 2.36 -7.44
N ASN A 89 -3.65 1.31 -7.44
CA ASN A 89 -3.35 0.53 -6.24
C ASN A 89 -2.56 1.37 -5.21
N LEU A 90 -1.54 2.10 -5.66
CA LEU A 90 -0.77 3.03 -4.81
C LEU A 90 -1.69 4.04 -4.11
N LEU A 91 -2.63 4.64 -4.86
CA LEU A 91 -3.59 5.60 -4.31
C LEU A 91 -4.58 4.97 -3.32
N ILE A 92 -4.98 3.71 -3.53
CA ILE A 92 -5.80 2.98 -2.55
C ILE A 92 -5.03 2.83 -1.24
N HIS A 93 -3.77 2.42 -1.30
CA HIS A 93 -2.91 2.36 -0.12
C HIS A 93 -2.77 3.73 0.54
N LEU A 94 -2.62 4.81 -0.23
CA LEU A 94 -2.60 6.18 0.34
C LEU A 94 -3.90 6.55 1.06
N ILE A 95 -5.07 6.10 0.55
CA ILE A 95 -6.39 6.30 1.19
C ILE A 95 -6.55 5.48 2.47
N ASP A 96 -5.97 4.26 2.51
CA ASP A 96 -6.01 3.40 3.71
C ASP A 96 -5.30 4.05 4.91
N GLY A 97 -4.41 5.00 4.66
CA GLY A 97 -3.69 5.76 5.67
C GLY A 97 -2.33 5.15 6.03
N SER A 98 -1.68 5.78 7.01
CA SER A 98 -0.35 5.38 7.50
C SER A 98 -0.43 4.14 8.40
N GLU A 99 0.57 3.27 8.29
CA GLU A 99 0.78 2.12 9.19
C GLU A 99 1.71 2.46 10.37
N HIS A 100 2.37 3.62 10.31
CA HIS A 100 3.39 4.05 11.27
C HIS A 100 2.97 5.25 12.14
N GLY A 101 1.67 5.55 12.19
CA GLY A 101 1.11 6.57 13.08
C GLY A 101 1.18 8.00 12.54
N ASN A 102 1.53 8.19 11.28
CA ASN A 102 1.36 9.47 10.59
C ASN A 102 -0.14 9.75 10.35
N LEU A 103 -0.49 11.01 10.18
CA LEU A 103 -1.87 11.41 9.97
C LEU A 103 -2.31 11.11 8.52
N ALA A 104 -3.53 10.58 8.39
CA ALA A 104 -4.13 10.30 7.10
C ALA A 104 -4.30 11.59 6.28
N VAL A 105 -4.01 11.49 4.99
CA VAL A 105 -4.04 12.60 4.02
C VAL A 105 -5.38 12.72 3.30
N LEU A 106 -6.15 11.63 3.24
CA LEU A 106 -7.41 11.55 2.49
C LEU A 106 -8.50 10.94 3.37
N PRO A 107 -9.78 11.33 3.18
CA PRO A 107 -10.88 10.64 3.85
C PRO A 107 -10.93 9.17 3.45
N LYS A 108 -11.08 8.26 4.42
CA LYS A 108 -11.16 6.81 4.20
C LYS A 108 -12.31 6.37 3.29
N GLU A 109 -13.35 7.20 3.17
CA GLU A 109 -14.50 6.95 2.30
C GLU A 109 -14.23 7.26 0.82
N THR A 110 -13.08 7.89 0.52
CA THR A 110 -12.65 8.23 -0.84
C THR A 110 -12.45 6.96 -1.67
N LYS A 111 -12.85 7.02 -2.95
CA LYS A 111 -12.56 5.97 -3.93
C LYS A 111 -11.84 6.55 -5.12
N VAL A 112 -10.92 5.78 -5.70
CA VAL A 112 -10.34 6.07 -7.02
C VAL A 112 -11.25 5.49 -8.09
N LEU A 113 -12.00 6.35 -8.76
CA LEU A 113 -12.95 5.98 -9.81
C LEU A 113 -12.21 5.60 -11.10
N ASN A 114 -11.32 6.48 -11.55
CA ASN A 114 -10.54 6.27 -12.76
C ASN A 114 -9.13 6.85 -12.64
N VAL A 115 -8.21 6.28 -13.42
CA VAL A 115 -6.87 6.80 -13.65
C VAL A 115 -6.64 6.80 -15.15
N GLU A 116 -6.16 7.92 -15.68
CA GLU A 116 -5.73 8.07 -17.07
C GLU A 116 -4.28 8.59 -17.07
N VAL A 117 -3.44 7.98 -17.90
CA VAL A 117 -2.03 8.36 -18.07
C VAL A 117 -1.86 8.87 -19.49
N GLU A 118 -1.48 10.13 -19.64
CA GLU A 118 -1.23 10.79 -20.92
C GLU A 118 0.16 11.44 -20.89
N ASN A 119 1.15 10.77 -21.49
CA ASN A 119 2.56 11.17 -21.44
C ASN A 119 3.08 11.31 -20.00
N ASP A 120 3.30 12.54 -19.54
CA ASP A 120 3.78 12.89 -18.20
C ASP A 120 2.68 13.40 -17.26
N LEU A 121 1.43 13.42 -17.72
CA LEU A 121 0.25 13.83 -16.97
C LEU A 121 -0.56 12.61 -16.53
N VAL A 122 -0.84 12.53 -15.23
CA VAL A 122 -1.76 11.55 -14.66
C VAL A 122 -3.03 12.27 -14.21
N ARG A 123 -4.18 11.87 -14.78
CA ARG A 123 -5.49 12.32 -14.32
C ARG A 123 -6.06 11.29 -13.36
N VAL A 124 -6.37 11.71 -12.15
CA VAL A 124 -6.94 10.85 -11.11
C VAL A 124 -8.34 11.34 -10.78
N ASP A 125 -9.32 10.51 -11.10
CA ASP A 125 -10.72 10.76 -10.79
C ASP A 125 -11.09 10.11 -9.46
N PHE A 126 -11.45 10.93 -8.49
CA PHE A 126 -11.88 10.51 -7.17
C PHE A 126 -13.39 10.62 -7.01
N SER A 127 -13.93 9.82 -6.11
CA SER A 127 -15.33 9.92 -5.73
C SER A 127 -15.60 11.19 -4.90
N ARG A 128 -16.86 11.62 -4.89
CA ARG A 128 -17.32 12.83 -4.19
C ARG A 128 -16.94 12.88 -2.70
N GLN A 129 -16.77 11.72 -2.07
CA GLN A 129 -16.37 11.57 -0.67
C GLN A 129 -15.02 12.25 -0.35
N LEU A 130 -14.12 12.34 -1.33
CA LEU A 130 -12.88 13.12 -1.18
C LEU A 130 -13.19 14.55 -0.73
N VAL A 131 -14.20 15.17 -1.33
CA VAL A 131 -14.61 16.54 -1.04
C VAL A 131 -15.56 16.60 0.13
N ASP A 132 -16.56 15.74 0.19
CA ASP A 132 -17.62 15.83 1.21
C ASP A 132 -17.05 15.63 2.62
N PHE A 133 -16.11 14.68 2.78
CA PHE A 133 -15.48 14.34 4.06
C PHE A 133 -14.10 14.94 4.28
N HIS A 134 -13.58 15.76 3.36
CA HIS A 134 -12.33 16.47 3.60
C HIS A 134 -12.45 17.37 4.84
N PRO A 135 -11.48 17.37 5.77
CA PRO A 135 -11.50 18.27 6.93
C PRO A 135 -11.45 19.76 6.53
N GLY A 136 -10.89 20.05 5.35
CA GLY A 136 -10.72 21.41 4.85
C GLY A 136 -9.56 22.14 5.53
N GLY A 137 -9.50 23.47 5.40
CA GLY A 137 -8.38 24.29 5.87
C GLY A 137 -7.23 24.34 4.86
N SER A 138 -6.59 25.50 4.75
CA SER A 138 -5.58 25.77 3.72
C SER A 138 -4.40 24.79 3.77
N LEU A 139 -3.81 24.58 4.95
CA LEU A 139 -2.67 23.69 5.10
C LEU A 139 -3.05 22.24 4.85
N THR A 140 -4.19 21.78 5.39
CA THR A 140 -4.61 20.39 5.21
C THR A 140 -4.95 20.10 3.75
N GLU A 141 -5.67 20.97 3.04
CA GLU A 141 -5.87 20.81 1.59
C GLU A 141 -4.53 20.77 0.84
N LEU A 142 -3.59 21.64 1.19
CA LEU A 142 -2.27 21.69 0.57
C LEU A 142 -1.51 20.37 0.74
N LEU A 143 -1.46 19.84 1.97
CA LEU A 143 -0.75 18.61 2.28
C LEU A 143 -1.42 17.39 1.64
N SER A 144 -2.76 17.34 1.57
CA SER A 144 -3.48 16.27 0.85
C SER A 144 -3.15 16.26 -0.64
N ILE A 145 -3.09 17.44 -1.27
CA ILE A 145 -2.77 17.59 -2.68
C ILE A 145 -1.32 17.15 -2.97
N TYR A 146 -0.36 17.64 -2.18
CA TYR A 146 1.05 17.27 -2.39
C TYR A 146 1.37 15.86 -1.95
N SER A 147 0.64 15.29 -1.00
CA SER A 147 0.73 13.87 -0.68
C SER A 147 0.45 13.01 -1.92
N ILE A 148 -0.63 13.30 -2.67
CA ILE A 148 -0.95 12.61 -3.92
C ILE A 148 0.16 12.85 -4.95
N ALA A 149 0.52 14.11 -5.21
CA ALA A 149 1.47 14.47 -6.27
C ALA A 149 2.88 13.91 -6.02
N ASN A 150 3.37 14.01 -4.79
CA ASN A 150 4.70 13.53 -4.39
C ASN A 150 4.74 12.00 -4.42
N SER A 151 3.72 11.32 -3.89
CA SER A 151 3.67 9.84 -3.94
C SER A 151 3.64 9.33 -5.38
N LEU A 152 2.89 9.97 -6.28
CA LEU A 152 2.87 9.56 -7.68
C LEU A 152 4.20 9.85 -8.39
N SER A 153 4.78 11.03 -8.19
CA SER A 153 6.00 11.41 -8.91
C SER A 153 7.24 10.67 -8.43
N GLU A 154 7.31 10.32 -7.13
CA GLU A 154 8.41 9.54 -6.55
C GLU A 154 8.45 8.11 -7.12
N ASN A 155 7.28 7.47 -7.25
CA ASN A 155 7.19 6.07 -7.67
C ASN A 155 7.10 5.88 -9.18
N PHE A 156 6.67 6.91 -9.91
CA PHE A 156 6.54 6.88 -11.37
C PHE A 156 7.35 8.03 -11.99
N PRO A 157 8.65 7.84 -12.29
CA PRO A 157 9.56 8.93 -12.68
C PRO A 157 9.18 9.70 -13.95
N TYR A 158 8.29 9.14 -14.78
CA TYR A 158 7.76 9.81 -15.97
C TYR A 158 6.59 10.77 -15.64
N VAL A 159 5.96 10.63 -14.47
CA VAL A 159 4.86 11.48 -14.01
C VAL A 159 5.44 12.79 -13.51
N ARG A 160 5.13 13.87 -14.22
CA ARG A 160 5.55 15.23 -13.86
C ARG A 160 4.38 16.07 -13.34
N GLN A 161 3.17 15.72 -13.75
CA GLN A 161 1.97 16.48 -13.46
C GLN A 161 0.83 15.55 -13.05
N VAL A 162 0.04 15.99 -12.07
CA VAL A 162 -1.15 15.27 -11.61
C VAL A 162 -2.34 16.21 -11.66
N GLN A 163 -3.39 15.80 -12.37
CA GLN A 163 -4.67 16.50 -12.35
C GLN A 163 -5.64 15.72 -11.48
N ILE A 164 -6.20 16.38 -10.47
CA ILE A 164 -7.24 15.83 -9.60
C ILE A 164 -8.60 16.14 -10.22
N LEU A 165 -9.45 15.11 -10.34
CA LEU A 165 -10.84 15.22 -10.75
C LEU A 165 -11.72 14.64 -9.64
N VAL A 166 -12.97 15.12 -9.59
CA VAL A 166 -13.98 14.59 -8.67
C VAL A 166 -15.26 14.33 -9.45
N GLU A 167 -15.69 13.07 -9.49
CA GLU A 167 -16.82 12.62 -10.30
C GLU A 167 -16.68 12.99 -11.79
N GLY A 168 -15.46 12.83 -12.33
CA GLY A 168 -15.12 13.13 -13.71
C GLY A 168 -14.95 14.61 -14.05
N GLU A 169 -15.12 15.52 -13.09
CA GLU A 169 -15.02 16.97 -13.32
C GLU A 169 -13.80 17.59 -12.63
N VAL A 170 -13.17 18.54 -13.32
CA VAL A 170 -12.14 19.41 -12.73
C VAL A 170 -12.83 20.42 -11.81
N ARG A 171 -12.39 20.47 -10.55
CA ARG A 171 -12.90 21.42 -9.54
C ARG A 171 -11.90 22.53 -9.27
N GLN A 172 -12.39 23.66 -8.74
CA GLN A 172 -11.51 24.74 -8.30
C GLN A 172 -10.68 24.36 -7.07
N THR A 173 -11.29 23.75 -6.07
CA THR A 173 -10.67 23.40 -4.77
C THR A 173 -11.34 22.15 -4.18
N LEU A 174 -10.77 21.56 -3.13
CA LEU A 174 -11.47 20.51 -2.36
C LEU A 174 -12.52 21.14 -1.42
N LYS A 175 -12.12 22.10 -0.58
CA LYS A 175 -12.98 22.76 0.42
C LYS A 175 -12.91 24.29 0.43
N GLY A 176 -12.09 24.90 -0.43
CA GLY A 176 -12.17 26.34 -0.72
C GLY A 176 -10.85 27.10 -0.62
N HIS A 177 -9.75 26.45 -0.29
CA HIS A 177 -8.50 27.16 0.00
C HIS A 177 -7.39 26.93 -1.01
N VAL A 178 -7.21 25.71 -1.52
CA VAL A 178 -6.10 25.39 -2.44
C VAL A 178 -6.65 25.00 -3.81
N ARG A 179 -6.07 25.62 -4.85
CA ARG A 179 -6.49 25.41 -6.23
C ARG A 179 -6.06 24.05 -6.77
N ILE A 180 -6.98 23.35 -7.42
CA ILE A 180 -6.78 22.06 -8.11
C ILE A 180 -7.34 22.06 -9.54
N ASP A 181 -7.75 23.23 -10.05
CA ASP A 181 -8.29 23.38 -11.41
C ASP A 181 -7.22 23.39 -12.50
N GLN A 182 -5.96 23.19 -12.13
CA GLN A 182 -4.82 23.03 -13.03
C GLN A 182 -3.98 21.83 -12.58
N PRO A 183 -3.19 21.22 -13.49
CA PRO A 183 -2.27 20.15 -13.11
C PRO A 183 -1.26 20.62 -12.06
N ILE A 184 -1.03 19.77 -11.08
CA ILE A 184 -0.14 19.99 -9.94
C ILE A 184 1.18 19.25 -10.19
N TYR A 185 2.29 19.95 -9.99
CA TYR A 185 3.62 19.35 -9.97
C TYR A 185 3.93 18.88 -8.55
N ALA A 186 4.70 17.80 -8.42
CA ALA A 186 5.25 17.44 -7.13
C ALA A 186 6.07 18.59 -6.54
N ASN A 187 5.96 18.76 -5.23
CA ASN A 187 6.75 19.71 -4.48
C ASN A 187 7.20 19.07 -3.17
N PHE A 188 8.45 18.62 -3.16
CA PHE A 188 9.07 17.95 -2.02
C PHE A 188 9.50 18.92 -0.91
N SER A 189 9.36 20.25 -1.10
CA SER A 189 9.63 21.22 -0.01
C SER A 189 8.65 21.10 1.16
N TYR A 190 7.50 20.45 0.95
CA TYR A 190 6.55 20.15 2.01
C TYR A 190 6.90 18.89 2.79
N ASN A 191 8.03 18.24 2.50
CA ASN A 191 8.48 17.02 3.18
C ASN A 191 9.48 17.29 4.32
N GLU A 192 9.72 18.56 4.61
CA GLU A 192 10.62 19.01 5.66
C GLU A 192 9.82 19.81 6.71
N PRO A 193 10.22 19.75 8.00
CA PRO A 193 9.67 20.64 9.00
C PRO A 193 9.83 22.10 8.54
N PRO A 194 8.80 22.95 8.74
CA PRO A 194 8.96 24.37 8.44
C PRO A 194 10.14 24.91 9.24
N LEU A 195 11.04 25.62 8.56
CA LEU A 195 12.23 26.21 9.19
C LEU A 195 11.77 27.00 10.42
N THR A 196 12.14 26.53 11.61
CA THR A 196 12.02 27.33 12.81
C THR A 196 13.01 28.47 12.64
N VAL A 197 12.53 29.63 12.19
CA VAL A 197 13.28 30.87 12.34
C VAL A 197 13.29 31.13 13.84
N GLU A 198 14.27 30.55 14.52
CA GLU A 198 14.65 30.92 15.87
C GLU A 198 15.10 32.39 15.78
N TYR A 199 14.15 33.32 15.84
CA TYR A 199 14.45 34.69 16.20
C TYR A 199 15.01 34.61 17.61
N SER A 200 16.34 34.62 17.70
CA SER A 200 17.07 34.68 18.95
C SER A 200 16.67 35.97 19.68
N ALA A 201 15.66 35.86 20.53
CA ALA A 201 15.30 36.89 21.50
C ALA A 201 16.45 37.23 22.48
N ALA A 202 17.62 36.59 22.33
CA ALA A 202 18.85 36.87 23.04
C ALA A 202 19.76 37.93 22.36
N GLU A 203 19.52 38.31 21.11
CA GLU A 203 20.43 39.23 20.38
C GLU A 203 20.04 40.71 20.49
N GLU A 204 18.87 41.04 21.04
CA GLU A 204 18.44 42.43 21.25
C GLU A 204 18.73 42.97 22.67
N ILE A 205 19.08 42.10 23.63
CA ILE A 205 19.36 42.52 25.02
C ILE A 205 20.83 42.90 25.26
N ASN A 206 21.74 42.55 24.36
CA ASN A 206 23.19 42.78 24.54
C ASN A 206 23.76 43.94 23.72
N ASN A 207 22.93 44.65 22.93
CA ASN A 207 23.38 45.80 22.14
C ASN A 207 22.74 47.13 22.58
N GLN A 208 22.10 47.17 23.75
CA GLN A 208 21.47 48.36 24.34
C GLN A 208 22.04 48.68 25.74
N SER A 209 23.35 48.47 25.94
CA SER A 209 24.03 48.83 27.19
C SER A 209 25.01 49.99 27.04
N ASP A 210 25.30 50.41 25.81
CA ASP A 210 26.19 51.53 25.56
C ASP A 210 25.38 52.76 25.15
N GLU A 211 25.42 53.75 26.05
CA GLU A 211 25.21 55.18 25.80
C GLU A 211 23.77 55.72 25.82
N LEU A 212 23.36 56.23 27.00
CA LEU A 212 22.98 57.63 27.23
C LEU A 212 22.27 57.75 28.59
N THR A 213 23.04 57.80 29.68
CA THR A 213 22.51 58.21 30.99
C THR A 213 22.21 59.71 30.94
N ILE A 214 20.97 60.11 31.25
CA ILE A 214 20.51 61.52 31.26
C ILE A 214 21.41 62.43 32.15
N GLU A 215 22.18 61.84 33.07
CA GLU A 215 23.18 62.54 33.88
C GLU A 215 24.33 63.17 33.08
N THR A 216 24.72 62.62 31.92
CA THR A 216 25.81 63.20 31.10
C THR A 216 25.37 64.39 30.23
N LEU A 217 24.06 64.65 30.09
CA LEU A 217 23.55 65.80 29.33
C LEU A 217 23.38 67.07 30.16
N ILE A 218 23.33 66.98 31.50
CA ILE A 218 23.18 68.16 32.35
C ILE A 218 24.54 68.81 32.65
N GLN A 219 25.62 68.03 32.71
CA GLN A 219 26.96 68.52 33.07
C GLN A 219 27.67 69.35 31.98
N ASN A 220 27.19 69.32 30.73
CA ASN A 220 27.75 70.09 29.62
C ASN A 220 27.07 71.45 29.39
N SER A 221 26.08 71.83 30.19
CA SER A 221 25.39 73.12 30.04
C SER A 221 25.99 74.27 30.87
N ASP A 222 26.91 73.99 31.80
CA ASP A 222 27.45 75.01 32.72
C ASP A 222 28.88 75.50 32.40
N SER A 223 29.50 75.08 31.28
CA SER A 223 30.88 75.50 30.93
C SER A 223 31.01 76.48 29.77
N SER A 224 29.91 77.05 29.25
CA SER A 224 29.96 78.16 28.27
C SER A 224 29.53 79.49 28.87
N GLY A 225 30.18 79.88 29.97
CA GLY A 225 30.15 81.24 30.50
C GLY A 225 31.43 82.01 30.17
N VAL A 226 31.28 83.10 29.42
CA VAL A 226 32.11 84.33 29.47
C VAL A 226 33.53 84.25 28.89
N LYS A 227 33.69 84.80 27.69
CA LYS A 227 34.50 86.01 27.46
C LYS A 227 34.16 86.69 26.14
#